data_AF-A0A7K8XT93-F1
#
_entry.id   AF-A0A7K8XT93-F1
#
_cell.length_a   1.000
_cell.length_b   1.000
_cell.length_c   1.000
_cell.angle_alpha   90.00
_cell.angle_beta   90.00
_cell.angle_gamma   90.00
#
_symmetry.space_group_name_H-M   'P 1'
#
loop_
_entity.id
_entity.type
_entity.pdbx_description
1 polymer ?
#
loop_
_entity_poly.entity_id
_entity_poly.type
_entity_poly.pdbx_seq_one_letter_code
_entity_poly.pdbx_strand_id
1 'polypeptide(L)'
;LYNKGAIDASFSLVPPTTAVGSCFSFSACQGLILPHGFRILEIYFCASTLGHFREEFRFQVEGCPEPVTITIRGCVTAPTLHFDVPCLQFGDVSFGFPQRLSCRLTNASLVPVAFTLRVPGDGAAEPSVSVPSVAQVLDNSHPSRRKRAKGRLSPCEFTISPRRGTIRALSFVDIQVTLCSNTVGMYELALVVDVDGVGRELLSLPLTARCVVPALQVADPVVNFGRCYLQFPAQQVLTLVNNSDLPGCYGLLPQKHQKAAAVLYSSPVPCGIIQPHSSVEVPLTLEAQVPGRQET
;
A
#
# COMPACT_ATOMS: atom_id res chain seq x y z
N LEU A 1 -38.22 13.89 -32.19
CA LEU A 1 -39.68 14.20 -32.27
C LEU A 1 -40.02 14.56 -33.71
N TYR A 2 -41.09 14.02 -34.27
CA TYR A 2 -41.53 14.29 -35.65
C TYR A 2 -42.95 14.86 -35.65
N ASN A 3 -43.15 16.05 -36.21
CA ASN A 3 -44.47 16.64 -36.35
C ASN A 3 -45.12 16.15 -37.66
N LYS A 4 -46.12 15.27 -37.53
CA LYS A 4 -46.92 14.79 -38.68
C LYS A 4 -48.10 15.69 -39.02
N GLY A 5 -48.39 16.69 -38.17
CA GLY A 5 -49.51 17.60 -38.32
C GLY A 5 -49.26 18.69 -39.35
N ALA A 6 -50.33 19.39 -39.68
CA ALA A 6 -50.34 20.53 -40.62
C ALA A 6 -50.12 21.89 -39.93
N ILE A 7 -49.92 21.90 -38.61
CA ILE A 7 -49.70 23.10 -37.80
C ILE A 7 -48.42 22.96 -36.98
N ASP A 8 -47.87 24.09 -36.53
CA ASP A 8 -46.70 24.12 -35.65
C ASP A 8 -46.99 23.36 -34.34
N ALA A 9 -46.03 22.55 -33.88
CA ALA A 9 -46.12 21.81 -32.64
C ALA A 9 -45.10 22.35 -31.63
N SER A 10 -45.60 23.05 -30.62
CA SER A 10 -44.81 23.46 -29.45
C SER A 10 -44.73 22.28 -28.48
N PHE A 11 -43.52 21.92 -28.04
CA PHE A 11 -43.30 20.85 -27.08
C PHE A 11 -42.52 21.32 -25.86
N SER A 12 -42.76 20.67 -24.72
CA SER A 12 -41.98 20.81 -23.49
C SER A 12 -41.81 19.46 -22.80
N LEU A 13 -40.63 19.21 -22.24
CA LEU A 13 -40.31 18.04 -21.44
C LEU A 13 -40.92 18.21 -20.05
N VAL A 14 -41.72 17.25 -19.63
CA VAL A 14 -42.18 17.16 -18.25
C VAL A 14 -40.98 16.81 -17.36
N PRO A 15 -40.70 17.59 -16.29
CA PRO A 15 -39.57 17.32 -15.41
C PRO A 15 -39.58 15.88 -14.85
N PRO A 16 -38.44 15.17 -14.85
CA PRO A 16 -38.37 13.83 -14.28
C PRO A 16 -38.62 13.87 -12.77
N THR A 17 -39.32 12.86 -12.26
CA THR A 17 -39.66 12.76 -10.82
C THR A 17 -38.83 11.72 -10.08
N THR A 18 -38.13 10.85 -10.81
CA THR A 18 -37.26 9.80 -10.26
C THR A 18 -35.82 10.31 -10.11
N ALA A 19 -35.09 9.72 -9.16
CA ALA A 19 -33.68 10.04 -8.96
C ALA A 19 -32.82 9.71 -10.19
N VAL A 20 -33.09 8.57 -10.85
CA VAL A 20 -32.37 8.17 -12.07
C VAL A 20 -32.83 8.99 -13.28
N GLY A 21 -34.11 9.38 -13.35
CA GLY A 21 -34.60 10.30 -14.38
C GLY A 21 -33.88 11.66 -14.32
N SER A 22 -33.53 12.11 -13.12
CA SER A 22 -32.75 13.35 -12.91
C SER A 22 -31.28 13.25 -13.37
N CYS A 23 -30.79 12.05 -13.67
CA CYS A 23 -29.47 11.82 -14.26
C CYS A 23 -29.44 12.00 -15.78
N PHE A 24 -30.59 12.25 -16.41
CA PHE A 24 -30.69 12.49 -17.85
C PHE A 24 -30.82 13.99 -18.15
N SER A 25 -30.18 14.42 -19.23
CA SER A 25 -30.43 15.72 -19.83
C SER A 25 -30.63 15.59 -21.34
N PHE A 26 -31.41 16.51 -21.89
CA PHE A 26 -31.75 16.54 -23.31
C PHE A 26 -31.19 17.81 -23.92
N SER A 27 -30.69 17.74 -25.16
CA SER A 27 -30.17 18.94 -25.85
C SER A 27 -31.23 20.04 -26.04
N ALA A 28 -32.51 19.70 -25.96
CA ALA A 28 -33.61 20.65 -25.83
C ALA A 28 -34.73 20.08 -24.97
N CYS A 29 -35.14 20.83 -23.94
CA CYS A 29 -36.28 20.50 -23.08
C CYS A 29 -37.58 21.18 -23.54
N GLN A 30 -37.53 22.10 -24.50
CA GLN A 30 -38.68 22.72 -25.12
C GLN A 30 -38.34 23.20 -26.53
N GLY A 31 -39.34 23.42 -27.37
CA GLY A 31 -39.13 24.00 -28.70
C GLY A 31 -40.35 23.94 -29.60
N LEU A 32 -40.19 24.46 -30.82
CA LEU A 32 -41.20 24.45 -31.87
C LEU A 32 -40.78 23.51 -33.00
N ILE A 33 -41.73 22.72 -33.52
CA ILE A 33 -41.52 21.87 -34.69
C ILE A 33 -42.54 22.26 -35.76
N LEU A 34 -42.05 22.78 -36.88
CA LEU A 34 -42.89 23.16 -38.03
C LEU A 34 -43.63 21.93 -38.63
N PRO A 35 -44.70 22.15 -39.42
CA PRO A 35 -45.45 21.09 -40.07
C PRO A 35 -44.52 20.20 -40.90
N HIS A 36 -44.70 18.88 -40.78
CA HIS A 36 -43.85 17.88 -41.44
C HIS A 36 -42.34 17.98 -41.11
N GLY A 37 -41.96 18.77 -40.11
CA GLY A 37 -40.60 18.92 -39.62
C GLY A 37 -40.27 17.91 -38.51
N PHE A 38 -38.99 17.73 -38.24
CA PHE A 38 -38.51 16.93 -37.11
C PHE A 38 -37.44 17.67 -36.32
N ARG A 39 -37.33 17.31 -35.04
CA ARG A 39 -36.28 17.74 -34.14
C ARG A 39 -35.55 16.52 -33.60
N ILE A 40 -34.23 16.49 -33.78
CA ILE A 40 -33.34 15.52 -33.14
C ILE A 40 -33.08 16.00 -31.71
N LEU A 41 -33.26 15.11 -30.74
CA LEU A 41 -32.93 15.36 -29.34
C LEU A 41 -31.77 14.44 -28.97
N GLU A 42 -30.66 15.03 -28.55
CA GLU A 42 -29.54 14.28 -28.01
C GLU A 42 -29.82 14.05 -26.52
N ILE A 43 -29.51 12.84 -26.06
CA ILE A 43 -29.77 12.40 -24.69
C ILE A 43 -28.42 12.16 -24.04
N TYR A 44 -28.19 12.85 -22.93
CA TYR A 44 -27.00 12.69 -22.10
C TYR A 44 -27.42 12.01 -20.81
N PHE A 45 -26.59 11.08 -20.33
CA PHE A 45 -26.87 10.31 -19.12
C PHE A 45 -25.63 10.24 -18.24
N CYS A 46 -25.76 10.68 -16.99
CA CYS A 46 -24.71 10.62 -15.98
C CYS A 46 -25.23 9.86 -14.76
N ALA A 47 -25.03 8.55 -14.75
CA ALA A 47 -25.51 7.68 -13.69
C ALA A 47 -24.91 8.04 -12.31
N SER A 48 -25.74 7.97 -11.28
CA SER A 48 -25.34 8.13 -9.87
C SER A 48 -25.37 6.82 -9.08
N THR A 49 -25.97 5.76 -9.64
CA THR A 49 -26.17 4.46 -8.99
C THR A 49 -25.98 3.31 -9.99
N LEU A 50 -25.53 2.17 -9.50
CA LEU A 50 -25.38 0.93 -10.28
C LEU A 50 -26.72 0.18 -10.39
N GLY A 51 -26.85 -0.63 -11.44
CA GLY A 51 -27.97 -1.54 -11.63
C GLY A 51 -28.84 -1.21 -12.84
N HIS A 52 -29.92 -1.98 -12.99
CA HIS A 52 -30.89 -1.78 -14.05
C HIS A 52 -31.77 -0.57 -13.78
N PHE A 53 -32.05 0.20 -14.83
CA PHE A 53 -33.01 1.28 -14.77
C PHE A 53 -33.97 1.23 -15.95
N ARG A 54 -35.16 1.78 -15.72
CA ARG A 54 -36.17 2.04 -16.73
C ARG A 54 -36.82 3.37 -16.37
N GLU A 55 -36.62 4.35 -17.22
CA GLU A 55 -37.15 5.71 -17.04
C GLU A 55 -38.08 6.08 -18.20
N GLU A 56 -39.16 6.77 -17.88
CA GLU A 56 -40.13 7.24 -18.85
C GLU A 56 -40.13 8.77 -18.86
N PHE A 57 -39.80 9.35 -20.02
CA PHE A 57 -39.80 10.79 -20.23
C PHE A 57 -41.00 11.18 -21.09
N ARG A 58 -41.73 12.20 -20.65
CA ARG A 58 -42.96 12.65 -21.29
C ARG A 58 -42.76 14.04 -21.88
N PHE A 59 -43.09 14.20 -23.15
CA PHE A 59 -43.10 15.49 -23.82
C PHE A 59 -44.56 15.93 -23.98
N GLN A 60 -44.92 17.02 -23.31
CA GLN A 60 -46.18 17.69 -23.53
C GLN A 60 -46.10 18.41 -24.87
N VAL A 61 -47.09 18.19 -25.73
CA VAL A 61 -47.22 18.91 -27.00
C VAL A 61 -48.52 19.72 -26.92
N GLU A 62 -48.43 21.00 -27.25
CA GLU A 62 -49.60 21.88 -27.24
C GLU A 62 -50.68 21.36 -28.19
N GLY A 63 -51.93 21.31 -27.71
CA GLY A 63 -53.05 20.72 -28.46
C GLY A 63 -53.12 19.18 -28.48
N CYS A 64 -52.14 18.48 -27.91
CA CYS A 64 -52.17 17.02 -27.78
C CYS A 64 -52.60 16.61 -26.35
N PRO A 65 -53.72 15.88 -26.17
CA PRO A 65 -54.22 15.52 -24.84
C PRO A 65 -53.32 14.49 -24.14
N GLU A 66 -52.68 13.60 -24.90
CA GLU A 66 -51.74 12.61 -24.36
C GLU A 66 -50.29 13.02 -24.68
N PRO A 67 -49.40 13.06 -23.67
CA PRO A 67 -48.00 13.40 -23.90
C PRO A 67 -47.28 12.29 -24.65
N VAL A 68 -46.34 12.70 -25.51
CA VAL A 68 -45.47 11.76 -26.22
C VAL A 68 -44.47 11.18 -25.22
N THR A 69 -44.54 9.88 -24.99
CA THR A 69 -43.68 9.19 -24.00
C THR A 69 -42.57 8.42 -24.69
N ILE A 70 -41.34 8.57 -24.19
CA ILE A 70 -40.21 7.70 -24.52
C ILE A 70 -39.80 6.92 -23.28
N THR A 71 -39.45 5.64 -23.46
CA THR A 71 -38.91 4.80 -22.39
C THR A 71 -37.45 4.53 -22.66
N ILE A 72 -36.57 4.89 -21.73
CA ILE A 72 -35.15 4.60 -21.78
C ILE A 72 -34.86 3.51 -20.77
N ARG A 73 -34.15 2.47 -21.19
CA ARG A 73 -33.76 1.34 -20.36
C ARG A 73 -32.27 1.09 -20.47
N GLY A 74 -31.65 0.68 -19.39
CA GLY A 74 -30.23 0.35 -19.37
C GLY A 74 -29.81 -0.37 -18.11
N CYS A 75 -28.52 -0.68 -18.03
CA CYS A 75 -27.88 -1.19 -16.84
C CYS A 75 -26.57 -0.45 -16.63
N VAL A 76 -26.37 0.12 -15.45
CA VAL A 76 -25.13 0.78 -15.05
C VAL A 76 -24.29 -0.24 -14.30
N THR A 77 -23.16 -0.64 -14.88
CA THR A 77 -22.24 -1.60 -14.26
C THR A 77 -20.97 -0.90 -13.80
N ALA A 78 -20.40 -1.36 -12.68
CA ALA A 78 -19.06 -0.94 -12.29
C ALA A 78 -18.03 -1.43 -13.33
N PRO A 79 -16.88 -0.76 -13.46
CA PRO A 79 -15.78 -1.28 -14.23
C PRO A 79 -15.35 -2.66 -13.72
N THR A 80 -15.08 -3.57 -14.64
CA THR A 80 -14.57 -4.92 -14.36
C THR A 80 -13.05 -4.87 -14.23
N LEU A 81 -12.58 -5.03 -13.00
CA LEU A 81 -11.16 -5.12 -12.65
C LEU A 81 -10.83 -6.52 -12.13
N HIS A 82 -9.63 -7.01 -12.40
CA HIS A 82 -9.13 -8.25 -11.78
C HIS A 82 -7.60 -8.20 -11.62
N PHE A 83 -7.10 -8.99 -10.68
CA PHE A 83 -5.68 -9.27 -10.54
C PHE A 83 -5.30 -10.53 -11.31
N ASP A 84 -4.06 -10.62 -11.78
CA ASP A 84 -3.50 -11.81 -12.44
C ASP A 84 -3.12 -12.94 -11.48
N VAL A 85 -2.95 -12.62 -10.20
CA VAL A 85 -2.65 -13.56 -9.12
C VAL A 85 -3.78 -13.62 -8.09
N PRO A 86 -3.97 -14.76 -7.41
CA PRO A 86 -5.03 -14.91 -6.41
C PRO A 86 -4.66 -14.29 -5.04
N CYS A 87 -3.38 -14.11 -4.76
CA CYS A 87 -2.85 -13.48 -3.54
C CYS A 87 -1.37 -13.08 -3.71
N LEU A 88 -0.88 -12.21 -2.84
CA LEU A 88 0.54 -11.89 -2.70
C LEU A 88 1.07 -12.54 -1.41
N GLN A 89 1.86 -13.60 -1.58
CA GLN A 89 2.45 -14.37 -0.49
C GLN A 89 3.93 -14.02 -0.33
N PHE A 90 4.26 -13.16 0.62
CA PHE A 90 5.64 -12.78 0.91
C PHE A 90 6.43 -13.92 1.56
N GLY A 91 5.74 -14.88 2.20
CA GLY A 91 6.37 -15.95 2.96
C GLY A 91 7.04 -15.41 4.22
N ASP A 92 8.18 -16.00 4.57
CA ASP A 92 9.00 -15.52 5.67
C ASP A 92 9.79 -14.28 5.25
N VAL A 93 9.64 -13.21 6.02
CA VAL A 93 10.33 -11.93 5.79
C VAL A 93 11.18 -11.59 7.00
N SER A 94 12.36 -11.02 6.78
CA SER A 94 13.21 -10.59 7.89
C SER A 94 12.81 -9.21 8.40
N PHE A 95 12.83 -9.03 9.73
CA PHE A 95 12.53 -7.76 10.37
C PHE A 95 13.38 -6.61 9.81
N GLY A 96 12.71 -5.58 9.29
CA GLY A 96 13.31 -4.37 8.76
C GLY A 96 13.96 -4.53 7.38
N PHE A 97 13.82 -5.68 6.73
CA PHE A 97 14.28 -5.90 5.36
C PHE A 97 13.11 -5.74 4.39
N PRO A 98 13.20 -4.83 3.40
CA PRO A 98 12.15 -4.65 2.42
C PRO A 98 12.13 -5.84 1.44
N GLN A 99 10.97 -6.46 1.30
CA GLN A 99 10.70 -7.48 0.29
C GLN A 99 9.62 -7.00 -0.67
N ARG A 100 9.77 -7.30 -1.96
CA ARG A 100 8.90 -6.81 -3.03
C ARG A 100 8.24 -7.96 -3.75
N LEU A 101 6.94 -7.84 -3.97
CA LEU A 101 6.19 -8.67 -4.91
C LEU A 101 5.47 -7.78 -5.91
N SER A 102 5.09 -8.37 -7.04
CA SER A 102 4.33 -7.67 -8.08
C SER A 102 3.08 -8.45 -8.45
N CYS A 103 2.04 -7.73 -8.85
CA CYS A 103 0.84 -8.25 -9.50
C CYS A 103 0.42 -7.29 -10.61
N ARG A 104 -0.44 -7.75 -11.49
CA ARG A 104 -1.05 -6.95 -12.56
C ARG A 104 -2.51 -6.70 -12.24
N LEU A 105 -2.92 -5.44 -12.29
CA LEU A 105 -4.33 -5.03 -12.26
C LEU A 105 -4.80 -4.75 -13.68
N THR A 106 -5.78 -5.53 -14.14
CA THR A 106 -6.31 -5.47 -15.49
C THR A 106 -7.69 -4.85 -15.49
N ASN A 107 -7.91 -3.86 -16.36
CA ASN A 107 -9.22 -3.32 -16.67
C ASN A 107 -9.81 -4.03 -17.89
N ALA A 108 -10.78 -4.89 -17.66
CA ALA A 108 -11.53 -5.59 -18.70
C ALA A 108 -12.73 -4.78 -19.23
N SER A 109 -12.90 -3.54 -18.77
CA SER A 109 -13.98 -2.64 -19.20
C SER A 109 -13.60 -1.88 -20.47
N LEU A 110 -14.63 -1.37 -21.15
CA LEU A 110 -14.49 -0.52 -22.33
C LEU A 110 -14.27 0.97 -22.01
N VAL A 111 -14.20 1.32 -20.72
CA VAL A 111 -13.99 2.69 -20.25
C VAL A 111 -12.71 2.78 -19.40
N PRO A 112 -12.00 3.92 -19.41
CA PRO A 112 -10.88 4.15 -18.50
C PRO A 112 -11.33 4.14 -17.03
N VAL A 113 -10.47 3.66 -16.14
CA VAL A 113 -10.75 3.51 -14.70
C VAL A 113 -9.67 4.19 -13.89
N ALA A 114 -10.05 5.22 -13.13
CA ALA A 114 -9.19 5.85 -12.14
C ALA A 114 -9.25 5.06 -10.83
N PHE A 115 -8.10 4.62 -10.32
CA PHE A 115 -7.99 3.73 -9.17
C PHE A 115 -7.09 4.31 -8.08
N THR A 116 -7.35 3.86 -6.84
CA THR A 116 -6.51 4.09 -5.67
C THR A 116 -6.29 2.77 -4.94
N LEU A 117 -5.05 2.46 -4.60
CA LEU A 117 -4.65 1.27 -3.86
C LEU A 117 -4.29 1.61 -2.42
N ARG A 118 -4.69 0.74 -1.49
CA ARG A 118 -4.33 0.82 -0.07
C ARG A 118 -4.35 -0.56 0.59
N VAL A 119 -3.69 -0.67 1.73
CA VAL A 119 -3.79 -1.84 2.63
C VAL A 119 -4.50 -1.37 3.89
N PRO A 120 -5.81 -1.67 4.07
CA PRO A 120 -6.51 -1.35 5.31
C PRO A 120 -5.84 -2.11 6.47
N GLY A 121 -5.61 -1.44 7.60
CA GLY A 121 -4.97 -2.07 8.77
C GLY A 121 -3.44 -2.00 8.81
N ASP A 122 -2.78 -1.46 7.77
CA ASP A 122 -1.32 -1.22 7.73
C ASP A 122 -0.85 -0.08 8.66
N GLY A 123 -1.60 0.26 9.71
CA GLY A 123 -1.25 1.37 10.60
C GLY A 123 -1.34 2.76 9.96
N ALA A 124 -1.42 3.78 10.82
CA ALA A 124 -1.52 5.20 10.41
C ALA A 124 -0.32 6.04 10.84
N ALA A 125 0.71 5.40 11.42
CA ALA A 125 1.89 6.07 11.93
C ALA A 125 2.95 6.28 10.84
N GLU A 126 4.08 6.86 11.24
CA GLU A 126 5.27 7.04 10.40
C GLU A 126 5.69 5.76 9.65
N PRO A 127 6.26 5.88 8.43
CA PRO A 127 6.73 4.74 7.63
C PRO A 127 7.65 3.81 8.40
N SER A 128 7.62 2.52 8.05
CA SER A 128 8.56 1.53 8.56
C SER A 128 10.01 1.96 8.38
N VAL A 129 10.86 1.56 9.32
CA VAL A 129 12.29 1.83 9.29
C VAL A 129 12.98 0.60 8.73
N SER A 130 13.75 0.80 7.65
CA SER A 130 14.54 -0.27 7.05
C SER A 130 15.89 -0.42 7.76
N VAL A 131 16.45 -1.62 7.72
CA VAL A 131 17.73 -1.98 8.35
C VAL A 131 18.91 -1.07 7.98
N PRO A 132 19.10 -0.62 6.72
CA PRO A 132 20.16 0.34 6.40
C PRO A 132 20.05 1.62 7.24
N SER A 133 18.82 2.07 7.52
CA SER A 133 18.56 3.22 8.40
C SER A 133 18.74 2.86 9.88
N VAL A 134 18.46 1.63 10.31
CA VAL A 134 18.70 1.19 11.70
C VAL A 134 20.21 1.14 12.01
N ALA A 135 21.02 0.58 11.11
CA ALA A 135 22.48 0.51 11.29
C ALA A 135 23.11 1.91 11.40
N GLN A 136 22.67 2.86 10.58
CA GLN A 136 23.08 4.28 10.67
C GLN A 136 22.60 4.99 11.95
N VAL A 137 21.54 4.47 12.59
CA VAL A 137 20.95 5.05 13.80
C VAL A 137 21.59 4.52 15.09
N LEU A 138 22.12 3.29 15.09
CA LEU A 138 22.87 2.75 16.24
C LEU A 138 24.23 3.44 16.44
N ASP A 139 24.71 4.18 15.44
CA ASP A 139 25.98 4.92 15.47
C ASP A 139 25.90 6.25 16.27
N ASN A 140 24.70 6.69 16.67
CA ASN A 140 24.51 7.92 17.45
C ASN A 140 24.10 7.64 18.90
N SER A 141 25.07 7.79 19.79
CA SER A 141 24.97 7.75 21.25
C SER A 141 23.97 8.77 21.82
N HIS A 142 22.65 8.47 21.81
CA HIS A 142 21.67 9.25 22.57
C HIS A 142 20.55 8.39 23.23
N PRO A 143 20.35 8.50 24.55
CA PRO A 143 19.32 7.75 25.30
C PRO A 143 17.88 8.20 25.03
N SER A 144 17.66 9.23 24.20
CA SER A 144 16.34 9.82 23.91
C SER A 144 15.45 8.94 23.03
N ARG A 145 15.99 7.96 22.29
CA ARG A 145 15.18 7.07 21.42
C ARG A 145 14.62 5.83 22.11
N ARG A 146 15.17 5.40 23.27
CA ARG A 146 14.56 4.31 24.07
C ARG A 146 13.13 4.66 24.54
N LYS A 147 12.79 5.96 24.62
CA LYS A 147 11.42 6.44 24.88
C LYS A 147 10.52 6.48 23.64
N ARG A 148 11.05 6.47 22.40
CA ARG A 148 10.23 6.40 21.16
C ARG A 148 9.76 4.98 20.83
N ALA A 149 10.43 3.94 21.35
CA ALA A 149 10.06 2.55 21.13
C ALA A 149 8.85 2.07 21.96
N LYS A 150 8.43 2.81 22.99
CA LYS A 150 7.38 2.41 23.94
C LYS A 150 5.96 2.86 23.57
N GLY A 151 5.76 3.43 22.38
CA GLY A 151 4.45 3.98 21.98
C GLY A 151 4.19 4.02 20.48
N ARG A 152 4.82 3.15 19.68
CA ARG A 152 4.60 3.11 18.22
C ARG A 152 3.40 2.22 17.93
N LEU A 153 2.20 2.79 17.99
CA LEU A 153 0.97 2.13 17.58
C LEU A 153 1.01 1.98 16.05
N SER A 154 1.24 0.76 15.56
CA SER A 154 1.15 0.31 14.16
C SER A 154 1.90 1.19 13.12
N PRO A 155 3.17 0.89 12.79
CA PRO A 155 3.87 1.53 11.68
C PRO A 155 3.23 1.21 10.32
N CYS A 156 3.41 2.10 9.34
CA CYS A 156 3.05 1.87 7.93
C CYS A 156 4.14 1.06 7.24
N GLU A 157 3.88 -0.23 7.02
CA GLU A 157 4.87 -1.23 6.61
C GLU A 157 4.77 -1.59 5.12
N PHE A 158 3.66 -1.31 4.45
CA PHE A 158 3.49 -1.53 3.01
C PHE A 158 3.69 -0.25 2.19
N THR A 159 4.47 -0.37 1.11
CA THR A 159 4.61 0.66 0.08
C THR A 159 4.12 0.12 -1.26
N ILE A 160 3.21 0.85 -1.92
CA ILE A 160 2.56 0.42 -3.18
C ILE A 160 2.96 1.38 -4.30
N SER A 161 3.35 0.84 -5.46
CA SER A 161 3.71 1.61 -6.64
C SER A 161 3.17 0.97 -7.94
N PRO A 162 2.37 1.69 -8.76
CA PRO A 162 1.77 2.99 -8.47
C PRO A 162 0.66 2.86 -7.42
N ARG A 163 0.54 3.83 -6.51
CA ARG A 163 -0.55 3.86 -5.51
C ARG A 163 -1.88 4.36 -6.09
N ARG A 164 -1.82 5.21 -7.11
CA ARG A 164 -2.99 5.77 -7.82
C ARG A 164 -2.67 5.90 -9.28
N GLY A 165 -3.69 5.89 -10.13
CA GLY A 165 -3.52 6.11 -11.58
C GLY A 165 -4.81 5.88 -12.34
N THR A 166 -4.71 5.89 -13.67
CA THR A 166 -5.83 5.57 -14.57
C THR A 166 -5.41 4.45 -15.51
N ILE A 167 -6.18 3.36 -15.54
CA ILE A 167 -6.00 2.26 -16.49
C ILE A 167 -6.93 2.52 -17.67
N ARG A 168 -6.39 2.52 -18.89
CA ARG A 168 -7.22 2.66 -20.11
C ARG A 168 -8.17 1.47 -20.25
N ALA A 169 -9.17 1.63 -21.12
CA ALA A 169 -10.03 0.52 -21.53
C ALA A 169 -9.20 -0.66 -22.04
N LEU A 170 -9.57 -1.89 -21.64
CA LEU A 170 -8.92 -3.14 -22.08
C LEU A 170 -7.39 -3.18 -21.87
N SER A 171 -6.89 -2.48 -20.85
CA SER A 171 -5.46 -2.33 -20.55
C SER A 171 -5.15 -2.81 -19.13
N PHE A 172 -3.87 -2.85 -18.78
CA PHE A 172 -3.42 -3.23 -17.44
C PHE A 172 -2.36 -2.28 -16.91
N VAL A 173 -2.06 -2.40 -15.63
CA VAL A 173 -0.92 -1.77 -14.95
C VAL A 173 -0.25 -2.79 -14.03
N ASP A 174 1.07 -2.82 -14.03
CA ASP A 174 1.83 -3.63 -13.08
C ASP A 174 1.98 -2.85 -11.77
N ILE A 175 1.66 -3.50 -10.66
CA ILE A 175 1.69 -2.97 -9.30
C ILE A 175 2.77 -3.70 -8.53
N GLN A 176 3.68 -2.94 -7.96
CA GLN A 176 4.67 -3.41 -7.01
C GLN A 176 4.21 -3.10 -5.58
N VAL A 177 4.24 -4.13 -4.73
CA VAL A 177 3.98 -4.02 -3.29
C VAL A 177 5.25 -4.39 -2.54
N THR A 178 5.74 -3.47 -1.71
CA THR A 178 6.90 -3.67 -0.84
C THR A 178 6.44 -3.79 0.60
N LEU A 179 6.81 -4.86 1.30
CA LEU A 179 6.66 -5.00 2.75
C LEU A 179 8.02 -4.78 3.41
N CYS A 180 8.09 -3.86 4.36
CA CYS A 180 9.23 -3.71 5.27
C CYS A 180 8.72 -3.81 6.70
N SER A 181 8.64 -5.04 7.21
CA SER A 181 8.04 -5.30 8.52
C SER A 181 8.90 -4.76 9.67
N ASN A 182 8.28 -4.10 10.64
CA ASN A 182 8.85 -3.76 11.94
C ASN A 182 8.06 -4.40 13.09
N THR A 183 7.28 -5.43 12.78
CA THR A 183 6.44 -6.16 13.73
C THR A 183 6.62 -7.65 13.50
N VAL A 184 7.20 -8.36 14.47
CA VAL A 184 7.35 -9.82 14.40
C VAL A 184 5.97 -10.46 14.53
N GLY A 185 5.61 -11.35 13.61
CA GLY A 185 4.30 -11.99 13.61
C GLY A 185 3.76 -12.29 12.22
N MET A 186 2.50 -12.74 12.19
CA MET A 186 1.77 -13.05 10.96
C MET A 186 1.01 -11.83 10.44
N TYR A 187 0.96 -11.71 9.12
CA TYR A 187 0.17 -10.72 8.39
C TYR A 187 -0.90 -11.45 7.59
N GLU A 188 -2.15 -11.05 7.79
CA GLU A 188 -3.31 -11.45 6.99
C GLU A 188 -4.12 -10.19 6.67
N LEU A 189 -3.76 -9.52 5.57
CA LEU A 189 -4.35 -8.26 5.14
C LEU A 189 -4.78 -8.36 3.67
N ALA A 190 -5.27 -7.27 3.10
CA ALA A 190 -5.61 -7.21 1.68
C ALA A 190 -5.17 -5.90 1.04
N LEU A 191 -4.67 -5.98 -0.19
CA LEU A 191 -4.53 -4.83 -1.09
C LEU A 191 -5.91 -4.57 -1.68
N VAL A 192 -6.52 -3.44 -1.36
CA VAL A 192 -7.86 -3.08 -1.85
C VAL A 192 -7.78 -2.00 -2.92
N VAL A 193 -8.71 -2.09 -3.87
CA VAL A 193 -8.88 -1.14 -4.98
C VAL A 193 -10.13 -0.29 -4.73
N ASP A 194 -9.93 1.01 -4.56
CA ASP A 194 -11.00 2.00 -4.64
C ASP A 194 -11.05 2.56 -6.07
N VAL A 195 -12.25 2.80 -6.61
CA VAL A 195 -12.46 3.37 -7.95
C VAL A 195 -13.19 4.70 -7.83
N ASP A 196 -12.56 5.75 -8.37
CA ASP A 196 -13.08 7.11 -8.26
C ASP A 196 -14.46 7.22 -8.96
N GLY A 197 -15.46 7.74 -8.25
CA GLY A 197 -16.83 7.87 -8.75
C GLY A 197 -17.68 6.60 -8.71
N VAL A 198 -17.11 5.44 -8.30
CA VAL A 198 -17.84 4.16 -8.22
C VAL A 198 -17.95 3.67 -6.78
N GLY A 199 -16.84 3.59 -6.04
CA GLY A 199 -16.87 3.07 -4.68
C GLY A 199 -15.52 2.74 -4.09
N ARG A 200 -15.53 2.33 -2.81
CA ARG A 200 -14.36 1.86 -2.07
C ARG A 200 -14.37 0.34 -1.96
N GLU A 201 -13.19 -0.27 -1.91
CA GLU A 201 -12.98 -1.72 -1.72
C GLU A 201 -13.76 -2.59 -2.72
N LEU A 202 -13.82 -2.16 -3.99
CA LEU A 202 -14.55 -2.90 -5.03
C LEU A 202 -13.84 -4.20 -5.45
N LEU A 203 -12.53 -4.25 -5.23
CA LEU A 203 -11.71 -5.43 -5.47
C LEU A 203 -10.67 -5.53 -4.35
N SER A 204 -10.34 -6.75 -3.95
CA SER A 204 -9.31 -7.02 -2.95
C SER A 204 -8.40 -8.16 -3.40
N LEU A 205 -7.13 -8.07 -3.02
CA LEU A 205 -6.12 -9.10 -3.22
C LEU A 205 -5.49 -9.45 -1.86
N PRO A 206 -5.66 -10.69 -1.36
CA PRO A 206 -5.07 -11.10 -0.10
C PRO A 206 -3.54 -10.94 -0.07
N LEU A 207 -3.03 -10.50 1.08
CA LEU A 207 -1.62 -10.30 1.38
C LEU A 207 -1.26 -11.13 2.61
N THR A 208 -0.30 -12.03 2.49
CA THR A 208 0.17 -12.86 3.63
C THR A 208 1.68 -12.80 3.80
N ALA A 209 2.13 -12.71 5.04
CA ALA A 209 3.55 -12.73 5.39
C ALA A 209 3.78 -13.23 6.83
N ARG A 210 4.98 -13.74 7.11
CA ARG A 210 5.45 -13.98 8.48
C ARG A 210 6.76 -13.24 8.70
N CYS A 211 6.74 -12.23 9.56
CA CYS A 211 7.97 -11.55 9.96
C CYS A 211 8.68 -12.33 11.06
N VAL A 212 9.96 -12.63 10.82
CA VAL A 212 10.83 -13.35 11.75
C VAL A 212 12.14 -12.60 11.97
N VAL A 213 12.78 -12.87 13.10
CA VAL A 213 14.15 -12.41 13.40
C VAL A 213 15.07 -13.63 13.32
N PRO A 214 16.01 -13.68 12.36
CA PRO A 214 16.99 -14.76 12.28
C PRO A 214 17.79 -14.94 13.57
N ALA A 215 17.88 -16.17 14.05
CA ALA A 215 18.72 -16.51 15.19
C ALA A 215 20.18 -16.60 14.75
N LEU A 216 20.95 -15.54 15.03
CA LEU A 216 22.39 -15.52 14.80
C LEU A 216 23.12 -16.33 15.88
N GLN A 217 24.17 -17.03 15.47
CA GLN A 217 25.02 -17.83 16.36
C GLN A 217 26.41 -17.22 16.45
N VAL A 218 27.10 -17.47 17.55
CA VAL A 218 28.53 -17.19 17.70
C VAL A 218 29.27 -18.48 17.42
N ALA A 219 30.27 -18.47 16.54
CA ALA A 219 31.07 -19.66 16.24
C ALA A 219 31.83 -20.15 17.49
N ASP A 220 32.53 -19.23 18.15
CA ASP A 220 33.24 -19.48 19.40
C ASP A 220 32.71 -18.55 20.51
N PRO A 221 31.96 -19.06 21.49
CA PRO A 221 31.31 -18.22 22.51
C PRO A 221 32.30 -17.60 23.51
N VAL A 222 33.57 -17.98 23.45
CA VAL A 222 34.64 -17.49 24.32
C VAL A 222 35.70 -16.78 23.49
N VAL A 223 35.83 -15.48 23.72
CA VAL A 223 36.86 -14.65 23.09
C VAL A 223 38.01 -14.47 24.06
N ASN A 224 39.14 -15.14 23.82
CA ASN A 224 40.29 -15.09 24.72
C ASN A 224 41.32 -14.06 24.26
N PHE A 225 41.43 -12.95 24.98
CA PHE A 225 42.43 -11.90 24.73
C PHE A 225 43.81 -12.20 25.34
N GLY A 226 43.93 -13.28 26.13
CA GLY A 226 45.19 -13.67 26.76
C GLY A 226 45.72 -12.62 27.74
N ARG A 227 46.99 -12.25 27.60
CA ARG A 227 47.65 -11.23 28.45
C ARG A 227 47.51 -9.86 27.81
N CYS A 228 46.77 -8.97 28.46
CA CYS A 228 46.63 -7.57 28.04
C CYS A 228 47.49 -6.65 28.93
N TYR A 229 47.87 -5.50 28.38
CA TYR A 229 48.54 -4.44 29.12
C TYR A 229 47.54 -3.36 29.54
N LEU A 230 47.74 -2.74 30.70
CA LEU A 230 46.88 -1.67 31.19
C LEU A 230 46.84 -0.51 30.19
N GLN A 231 45.63 -0.02 29.91
CA GLN A 231 45.37 1.13 29.02
C GLN A 231 45.93 0.95 27.59
N PHE A 232 46.18 -0.29 27.18
CA PHE A 232 46.60 -0.62 25.82
C PHE A 232 45.51 -1.44 25.12
N PRO A 233 45.08 -1.04 23.91
CA PRO A 233 44.03 -1.75 23.19
C PRO A 233 44.54 -3.12 22.70
N ALA A 234 43.85 -4.18 23.11
CA ALA A 234 44.01 -5.53 22.57
C ALA A 234 42.88 -5.83 21.59
N GLN A 235 43.18 -6.53 20.50
CA GLN A 235 42.21 -6.85 19.45
C GLN A 235 42.01 -8.35 19.35
N GLN A 236 40.75 -8.76 19.18
CA GLN A 236 40.37 -10.13 18.87
C GLN A 236 39.13 -10.11 17.98
N VAL A 237 38.89 -11.19 17.24
CA VAL A 237 37.73 -11.32 16.35
C VAL A 237 36.68 -12.23 16.96
N LEU A 238 35.42 -11.81 16.87
CA LEU A 238 34.23 -12.60 17.17
C LEU A 238 33.56 -12.98 15.84
N THR A 239 33.40 -14.27 15.56
CA THR A 239 32.71 -14.72 14.34
C THR A 239 31.24 -14.97 14.63
N LEU A 240 30.37 -14.22 13.95
CA LEU A 240 28.93 -14.43 13.95
C LEU A 240 28.53 -15.24 12.71
N VAL A 241 27.62 -16.18 12.87
CA VAL A 241 27.13 -17.09 11.83
C VAL A 241 25.62 -16.97 11.70
N ASN A 242 25.15 -16.80 10.47
CA ASN A 242 23.73 -16.86 10.12
C ASN A 242 23.47 -18.14 9.34
N ASN A 243 22.84 -19.13 9.98
CA ASN A 243 22.45 -20.40 9.36
C ASN A 243 21.02 -20.40 8.80
N SER A 244 20.35 -19.24 8.81
CA SER A 244 18.97 -19.13 8.30
C SER A 244 18.95 -18.74 6.82
N ASP A 245 17.79 -18.94 6.19
CA ASP A 245 17.51 -18.53 4.81
C ASP A 245 17.26 -17.01 4.67
N LEU A 246 17.27 -16.27 5.78
CA LEU A 246 16.93 -14.86 5.82
C LEU A 246 18.11 -14.00 6.30
N PRO A 247 18.25 -12.77 5.78
CA PRO A 247 19.30 -11.88 6.25
C PRO A 247 19.02 -11.44 7.70
N GLY A 248 20.05 -11.47 8.54
CA GLY A 248 20.00 -11.00 9.91
C GLY A 248 20.71 -9.67 10.09
N CYS A 249 20.47 -9.02 11.23
CA CYS A 249 21.26 -7.88 11.68
C CYS A 249 21.90 -8.20 13.02
N TYR A 250 23.13 -7.73 13.21
CA TYR A 250 23.77 -7.73 14.52
C TYR A 250 24.01 -6.31 14.99
N GLY A 251 24.06 -6.15 16.30
CA GLY A 251 24.45 -4.92 16.98
C GLY A 251 25.16 -5.26 18.27
N LEU A 252 26.40 -4.81 18.41
CA LEU A 252 27.16 -4.85 19.64
C LEU A 252 26.51 -3.89 20.64
N LEU A 253 26.03 -4.45 21.75
CA LEU A 253 25.38 -3.65 22.78
C LEU A 253 26.41 -2.76 23.49
N PRO A 254 26.09 -1.48 23.74
CA PRO A 254 26.96 -0.61 24.53
C PRO A 254 27.16 -1.17 25.94
N GLN A 255 28.40 -1.15 26.41
CA GLN A 255 28.74 -1.58 27.75
C GLN A 255 28.03 -0.74 28.81
N LYS A 256 27.40 -1.39 29.79
CA LYS A 256 26.79 -0.71 30.95
C LYS A 256 27.89 -0.32 31.95
N HIS A 257 27.78 0.86 32.56
CA HIS A 257 28.69 1.35 33.63
C HIS A 257 30.18 1.48 33.25
N GLN A 258 30.49 2.05 32.07
CA GLN A 258 31.88 2.24 31.59
C GLN A 258 32.82 2.90 32.61
N LYS A 259 32.37 3.89 33.39
CA LYS A 259 33.23 4.64 34.33
C LYS A 259 33.81 3.81 35.50
N ALA A 260 33.23 2.66 35.81
CA ALA A 260 33.66 1.79 36.90
C ALA A 260 34.04 0.39 36.40
N ALA A 261 34.11 0.19 35.08
CA ALA A 261 34.39 -1.11 34.50
C ALA A 261 35.88 -1.44 34.56
N ALA A 262 36.20 -2.67 34.96
CA ALA A 262 37.57 -3.18 34.98
C ALA A 262 38.17 -3.30 33.57
N VAL A 263 37.30 -3.40 32.56
CA VAL A 263 37.62 -3.58 31.15
C VAL A 263 36.64 -2.75 30.33
N LEU A 264 37.12 -2.07 29.29
CA LEU A 264 36.29 -1.43 28.28
C LEU A 264 36.33 -2.25 26.99
N TYR A 265 35.18 -2.47 26.35
CA TYR A 265 35.12 -3.09 25.02
C TYR A 265 34.44 -2.18 23.99
N SER A 266 34.89 -2.31 22.74
CA SER A 266 34.32 -1.61 21.59
C SER A 266 34.54 -2.40 20.31
N SER A 267 33.89 -1.99 19.23
CA SER A 267 34.15 -2.49 17.89
C SER A 267 34.12 -1.32 16.90
N PRO A 268 35.04 -1.25 15.93
CA PRO A 268 34.91 -0.31 14.82
C PRO A 268 33.74 -0.66 13.88
N VAL A 269 33.18 -1.87 14.00
CA VAL A 269 32.00 -2.32 13.24
C VAL A 269 30.93 -2.79 14.24
N PRO A 270 30.33 -1.87 15.02
CA PRO A 270 29.44 -2.23 16.12
C PRO A 270 28.07 -2.73 15.65
N CYS A 271 27.76 -2.66 14.36
CA CYS A 271 26.55 -3.25 13.81
C CYS A 271 26.75 -3.58 12.33
N GLY A 272 25.89 -4.45 11.81
CA GLY A 272 25.93 -4.81 10.41
C GLY A 272 24.86 -5.83 10.03
N ILE A 273 24.86 -6.17 8.75
CA ILE A 273 23.96 -7.16 8.15
C ILE A 273 24.75 -8.45 7.91
N ILE A 274 24.15 -9.60 8.22
CA ILE A 274 24.68 -10.91 7.91
C ILE A 274 23.73 -11.57 6.91
N GLN A 275 24.24 -11.92 5.74
CA GLN A 275 23.45 -12.55 4.69
C GLN A 275 23.02 -13.98 5.08
N PRO A 276 22.01 -14.57 4.43
CA PRO A 276 21.68 -15.99 4.61
C PRO A 276 22.92 -16.88 4.42
N HIS A 277 23.02 -17.94 5.22
CA HIS A 277 24.09 -18.94 5.13
C HIS A 277 25.51 -18.35 5.06
N SER A 278 25.76 -17.31 5.84
CA SER A 278 27.04 -16.58 5.84
C SER A 278 27.54 -16.29 7.25
N SER A 279 28.82 -15.93 7.34
CA SER A 279 29.46 -15.49 8.58
C SER A 279 30.08 -14.11 8.42
N VAL A 280 30.16 -13.37 9.51
CA VAL A 280 30.88 -12.09 9.58
C VAL A 280 31.84 -12.09 10.77
N GLU A 281 33.01 -11.54 10.54
CA GLU A 281 34.01 -11.28 11.57
C GLU A 281 33.77 -9.90 12.17
N VAL A 282 33.50 -9.85 13.47
CA VAL A 282 33.31 -8.61 14.22
C VAL A 282 34.59 -8.36 15.03
N PRO A 283 35.42 -7.38 14.65
CA PRO A 283 36.62 -7.05 15.42
C PRO A 283 36.22 -6.42 16.75
N LEU A 284 36.73 -6.96 17.85
CA LEU A 284 36.55 -6.46 19.21
C LEU A 284 37.87 -5.86 19.70
N THR A 285 37.79 -4.65 20.23
CA THR A 285 38.88 -3.98 20.93
C THR A 285 38.57 -3.98 22.42
N LEU A 286 39.51 -4.45 23.21
CA LEU A 286 39.45 -4.53 24.67
C LEU A 286 40.56 -3.68 25.29
N GLU A 287 40.21 -2.86 26.28
CA GLU A 287 41.17 -2.05 27.04
C GLU A 287 41.01 -2.30 28.54
N ALA A 288 42.05 -2.86 29.18
CA ALA A 288 42.04 -3.14 30.61
C ALA A 288 42.29 -1.85 31.42
N GLN A 289 41.40 -1.57 32.37
CA GLN A 289 41.46 -0.37 33.23
C GLN A 289 42.12 -0.64 34.58
N VAL A 290 42.09 -1.90 35.05
CA VAL A 290 42.68 -2.33 36.33
C VAL A 290 43.44 -3.64 36.18
N PRO A 291 44.51 -3.87 36.97
CA PRO A 291 45.27 -5.12 36.91
C PRO A 291 44.50 -6.28 37.57
N GLY A 292 44.80 -7.50 37.15
CA GLY A 292 44.23 -8.73 37.71
C GLY A 292 43.52 -9.59 36.65
N ARG A 293 43.12 -10.80 37.05
CA ARG A 293 42.33 -11.69 36.18
C ARG A 293 40.90 -11.14 36.09
N GLN A 294 40.45 -10.92 34.85
CA GLN A 294 39.10 -10.46 34.55
C GLN A 294 38.34 -11.57 33.82
N GLU A 295 37.11 -11.84 34.25
CA GLU A 295 36.13 -12.67 33.53
C GLU A 295 34.88 -11.79 33.34
N THR A 296 34.53 -11.52 32.08
CA THR A 296 33.44 -10.63 31.67
C THR A 296 32.60 -11.27 30.60
#